data_AF-A0A0M9DLN1-F1
#
_entry.id   AF-A0A0M9DLN1-F1
#
_cell.length_a   1.000
_cell.length_b   1.000
_cell.length_c   1.000
_cell.angle_alpha   90.00
_cell.angle_beta   90.00
_cell.angle_gamma   90.00
#
_symmetry.space_group_name_H-M   'P 1'
#
loop_
_entity.id
_entity.type
_entity.pdbx_description
1 polymer ?
#
loop_
_entity_poly.entity_id
_entity_poly.type
_entity_poly.pdbx_seq_one_letter_code
_entity_poly.pdbx_strand_id
1 'polypeptide(L)'
;MKKKWMAIACMICTVGLLGCQEKSANPKTPERQHLEEPVSYEPTQPTNPVVEVVDPTTNTIIDTISPQAFGYDTDRQAYQKLLEQIARDLARGTTTIAGYDQHMVLDKLDDQGKIIKGRSHIILKERELVESILAVSATGGQVEMPILITKSSYSLEDIPYLEDVVVATYTTYFNHADVGRNKNIELSAKAIDNVIVGSGDYFSFNHIVGPRDEANGYQPAPEIINKKIVMGIGGGICQTSSTLFNAVDQIPVKFVERHHHSLDIGYVPQGRDATVSYDSLDFRFQNTSGAPFLIKAIYEEDSLTIEIRTAEKYLGIMKDETF
;
A
#
# COMPACT_ATOMS: atom_id res chain seq x y z
N MET A 1 -41.71 43.63 22.91
CA MET A 1 -42.84 44.55 23.18
C MET A 1 -44.10 44.02 22.50
N LYS A 2 -45.18 43.92 23.30
CA LYS A 2 -46.62 43.84 22.95
C LYS A 2 -47.17 42.65 22.14
N LYS A 3 -47.76 41.73 22.93
CA LYS A 3 -48.90 40.83 22.66
C LYS A 3 -50.15 41.60 22.19
N LYS A 4 -51.12 40.87 21.61
CA LYS A 4 -52.61 40.83 21.82
C LYS A 4 -53.27 40.34 20.49
N TRP A 5 -54.34 39.53 20.38
CA TRP A 5 -55.43 39.05 21.25
C TRP A 5 -56.27 37.96 20.50
N MET A 6 -56.76 36.90 21.19
CA MET A 6 -58.19 36.55 21.50
C MET A 6 -59.06 36.07 20.31
N ALA A 7 -60.05 35.17 20.40
CA ALA A 7 -60.70 34.34 21.45
C ALA A 7 -61.72 33.39 20.73
N ILE A 8 -61.89 32.11 21.14
CA ILE A 8 -62.98 31.50 21.97
C ILE A 8 -64.39 31.42 21.33
N ALA A 9 -64.94 30.19 21.23
CA ALA A 9 -66.26 29.71 21.76
C ALA A 9 -66.70 28.44 20.98
N CYS A 10 -66.83 27.23 21.54
CA CYS A 10 -67.78 26.68 22.54
C CYS A 10 -69.20 26.43 22.01
N MET A 11 -69.68 25.16 22.07
CA MET A 11 -71.07 24.63 22.22
C MET A 11 -71.21 23.27 21.50
N ILE A 12 -72.02 22.26 21.86
CA ILE A 12 -72.83 21.84 23.02
C ILE A 12 -73.16 20.34 22.76
N CYS A 13 -73.34 19.55 23.81
CA CYS A 13 -73.88 18.18 23.78
C CYS A 13 -75.35 18.09 23.32
N THR A 14 -75.74 17.01 22.63
CA THR A 14 -77.08 16.39 22.79
C THR A 14 -77.05 14.89 22.54
N VAL A 15 -77.60 14.15 23.50
CA VAL A 15 -77.93 12.72 23.49
C VAL A 15 -79.25 12.50 22.72
N GLY A 16 -79.35 11.39 21.99
CA GLY A 16 -80.62 10.90 21.43
C GLY A 16 -80.57 9.40 21.14
N LEU A 17 -81.28 8.61 21.94
CA LEU A 17 -81.64 7.21 21.70
C LEU A 17 -82.95 7.14 20.90
N LEU A 18 -83.09 6.15 20.01
CA LEU A 18 -84.26 5.25 19.82
C LEU A 18 -84.31 4.68 18.39
N GLY A 19 -84.65 3.38 18.29
CA GLY A 19 -85.40 2.83 17.14
C GLY A 19 -84.85 1.54 16.51
N CYS A 20 -85.37 0.38 16.92
CA CYS A 20 -85.35 -0.87 16.16
C CYS A 20 -86.38 -0.83 15.02
N GLN A 21 -86.07 -1.38 13.83
CA GLN A 21 -86.97 -2.31 13.12
C GLN A 21 -86.30 -3.01 11.93
N GLU A 22 -86.68 -4.28 11.78
CA GLU A 22 -86.18 -5.35 10.89
C GLU A 22 -86.43 -5.11 9.39
N LYS A 23 -85.56 -5.69 8.55
CA LYS A 23 -85.97 -6.27 7.26
C LYS A 23 -85.33 -7.64 7.05
N SER A 24 -86.15 -8.50 6.46
CA SER A 24 -86.15 -9.97 6.43
C SER A 24 -85.42 -10.60 5.24
N ALA A 25 -85.07 -11.89 5.44
CA ALA A 25 -84.79 -12.99 4.47
C ALA A 25 -83.43 -12.94 3.73
N ASN A 26 -82.64 -14.02 3.65
CA ASN A 26 -82.97 -15.41 3.25
C ASN A 26 -81.90 -16.43 3.76
N PRO A 27 -82.17 -17.75 3.91
CA PRO A 27 -81.30 -18.69 4.62
C PRO A 27 -80.26 -19.34 3.69
N LYS A 28 -79.04 -19.56 4.19
CA LYS A 28 -78.09 -20.55 3.65
C LYS A 28 -77.58 -21.45 4.78
N THR A 29 -77.65 -22.75 4.50
CA THR A 29 -77.26 -23.96 5.24
C THR A 29 -75.78 -23.91 5.69
N PRO A 30 -75.37 -24.59 6.79
CA PRO A 30 -74.16 -24.26 7.54
C PRO A 30 -72.89 -24.79 6.87
N GLU A 31 -71.88 -23.93 6.77
CA GLU A 31 -70.54 -24.28 6.30
C GLU A 31 -69.72 -24.83 7.48
N ARG A 32 -69.21 -26.07 7.34
CA ARG A 32 -68.33 -26.71 8.32
C ARG A 32 -67.05 -25.88 8.49
N GLN A 33 -66.74 -25.49 9.72
CA GLN A 33 -65.42 -24.96 10.07
C GLN A 33 -64.36 -26.02 9.75
N HIS A 34 -63.45 -25.70 8.82
CA HIS A 34 -62.19 -26.40 8.66
C HIS A 34 -61.37 -26.13 9.93
N LEU A 35 -61.05 -27.17 10.69
CA LEU A 35 -60.05 -27.10 11.73
C LEU A 35 -58.70 -26.99 11.04
N GLU A 36 -58.03 -25.85 11.14
CA GLU A 36 -56.64 -25.70 10.70
C GLU A 36 -55.75 -26.62 11.54
N GLU A 37 -54.96 -27.46 10.88
CA GLU A 37 -53.97 -28.30 11.54
C GLU A 37 -52.86 -27.43 12.16
N PRO A 38 -52.31 -27.81 13.33
CA PRO A 38 -51.29 -27.00 13.99
C PRO A 38 -50.01 -26.95 13.15
N VAL A 39 -49.57 -25.73 12.85
CA VAL A 39 -48.28 -25.47 12.20
C VAL A 39 -47.16 -25.93 13.12
N SER A 40 -46.51 -27.03 12.73
CA SER A 40 -45.28 -27.53 13.33
C SER A 40 -44.13 -26.56 13.03
N TYR A 41 -43.67 -25.83 14.05
CA TYR A 41 -42.39 -25.12 13.99
C TYR A 41 -41.25 -26.12 14.20
N GLU A 42 -40.55 -26.48 13.13
CA GLU A 42 -39.23 -27.09 13.28
C GLU A 42 -38.27 -26.01 13.81
N PRO A 43 -37.57 -26.24 14.94
CA PRO A 43 -36.52 -25.35 15.37
C PRO A 43 -35.43 -25.34 14.30
N THR A 44 -35.21 -24.20 13.65
CA THR A 44 -33.98 -24.00 12.86
C THR A 44 -32.80 -24.31 13.77
N GLN A 45 -32.00 -25.32 13.41
CA GLN A 45 -30.77 -25.61 14.15
C GLN A 45 -29.90 -24.35 14.11
N PRO A 46 -29.28 -23.94 15.23
CA PRO A 46 -28.37 -22.81 15.22
C PRO A 46 -27.27 -23.12 14.20
N THR A 47 -27.22 -22.35 13.13
CA THR A 47 -26.13 -22.44 12.16
C THR A 47 -24.85 -22.09 12.91
N ASN A 48 -23.86 -22.98 12.86
CA ASN A 48 -22.56 -22.73 13.44
C ASN A 48 -22.03 -21.37 12.94
N PRO A 49 -21.60 -20.45 13.81
CA PRO A 49 -21.04 -19.16 13.42
C PRO A 49 -19.91 -19.35 12.42
N VAL A 50 -19.93 -18.53 11.38
CA VAL A 50 -18.90 -18.45 10.35
C VAL A 50 -18.40 -17.01 10.29
N VAL A 51 -17.09 -16.83 10.20
CA VAL A 51 -16.45 -15.53 10.02
C VAL A 51 -15.91 -15.44 8.61
N GLU A 52 -16.45 -14.53 7.82
CA GLU A 52 -15.97 -14.24 6.46
C GLU A 52 -14.98 -13.08 6.52
N VAL A 53 -13.76 -13.30 6.05
CA VAL A 53 -12.74 -12.25 5.92
C VAL A 53 -12.86 -11.63 4.53
N VAL A 54 -13.04 -10.32 4.46
CA VAL A 54 -13.39 -9.61 3.22
C VAL A 54 -12.31 -8.59 2.86
N ASP A 55 -11.99 -8.50 1.57
CA ASP A 55 -11.15 -7.41 1.03
C ASP A 55 -11.97 -6.11 0.93
N PRO A 56 -11.59 -5.04 1.64
CA PRO A 56 -12.35 -3.78 1.66
C PRO A 56 -12.34 -3.03 0.32
N THR A 57 -11.43 -3.37 -0.61
CA THR A 57 -11.32 -2.71 -1.91
C THR A 57 -12.22 -3.36 -2.96
N THR A 58 -12.33 -4.68 -2.92
CA THR A 58 -13.03 -5.49 -3.93
C THR A 58 -14.36 -6.07 -3.42
N ASN A 59 -14.61 -6.02 -2.11
CA ASN A 59 -15.72 -6.67 -1.41
C ASN A 59 -15.81 -8.19 -1.63
N THR A 60 -14.68 -8.83 -1.98
CA THR A 60 -14.64 -10.29 -2.14
C THR A 60 -14.28 -10.98 -0.84
N ILE A 61 -14.90 -12.14 -0.58
CA ILE A 61 -14.53 -13.02 0.53
C ILE A 61 -13.19 -13.68 0.19
N ILE A 62 -12.20 -13.45 1.04
CA ILE A 62 -10.83 -13.96 0.91
C ILE A 62 -10.64 -15.24 1.70
N ASP A 63 -11.27 -15.34 2.87
CA ASP A 63 -11.22 -16.52 3.72
C ASP A 63 -12.54 -16.71 4.47
N THR A 64 -12.80 -17.94 4.90
CA THR A 64 -14.00 -18.32 5.66
C THR A 64 -13.59 -19.21 6.81
N ILE A 65 -13.71 -18.68 8.02
CA ILE A 65 -13.25 -19.32 9.25
C ILE A 65 -14.47 -19.88 9.99
N SER A 66 -14.41 -21.15 10.39
CA SER A 66 -15.41 -21.79 11.24
C SER A 66 -14.84 -21.91 12.67
N PRO A 67 -15.12 -20.98 13.60
CA PRO A 67 -14.45 -20.90 14.89
C PRO A 67 -14.55 -22.20 15.71
N GLN A 68 -15.73 -22.82 15.73
CA GLN A 68 -15.96 -24.08 16.46
C GLN A 68 -15.16 -25.25 15.89
N ALA A 69 -15.03 -25.33 14.57
CA ALA A 69 -14.21 -26.36 13.91
C ALA A 69 -12.73 -26.24 14.27
N PHE A 70 -12.29 -25.02 14.59
CA PHE A 70 -10.91 -24.71 14.99
C PHE A 70 -10.72 -24.57 16.51
N GLY A 71 -11.69 -25.03 17.29
CA GLY A 71 -11.56 -25.14 18.74
C GLY A 71 -11.72 -23.82 19.51
N TYR A 72 -12.48 -22.85 18.99
CA TYR A 72 -12.78 -21.60 19.69
C TYR A 72 -13.28 -21.81 21.14
N ASP A 73 -14.17 -22.79 21.34
CA ASP A 73 -14.76 -23.11 22.65
C ASP A 73 -13.94 -24.12 23.48
N THR A 74 -13.01 -24.86 22.85
CA THR A 74 -12.29 -25.99 23.48
C THR A 74 -10.83 -25.69 23.77
N ASP A 75 -10.16 -24.94 22.90
CA ASP A 75 -8.77 -24.50 23.04
C ASP A 75 -8.58 -23.11 22.41
N ARG A 76 -8.98 -22.09 23.17
CA ARG A 76 -8.91 -20.69 22.74
C ARG A 76 -7.49 -20.24 22.39
N GLN A 77 -6.47 -20.81 23.04
CA GLN A 77 -5.08 -20.44 22.78
C GLN A 77 -4.60 -21.02 21.44
N ALA A 78 -4.93 -22.27 21.14
CA ALA A 78 -4.65 -22.86 19.82
C ALA A 78 -5.41 -22.12 18.71
N TYR A 79 -6.67 -21.76 18.95
CA TYR A 79 -7.46 -20.98 18.00
C TYR A 79 -6.83 -19.62 17.70
N GLN A 80 -6.42 -18.87 18.73
CA GLN A 80 -5.73 -17.59 18.51
C GLN A 80 -4.44 -17.75 17.69
N LYS A 81 -3.61 -18.76 17.99
CA LYS A 81 -2.38 -19.03 17.22
C LYS A 81 -2.68 -19.36 15.76
N LEU A 82 -3.77 -20.07 15.48
CA LEU A 82 -4.23 -20.32 14.12
C LEU A 82 -4.59 -19.00 13.42
N LEU A 83 -5.36 -18.13 14.07
CA LEU A 83 -5.71 -16.83 13.49
C LEU A 83 -4.48 -15.97 13.20
N GLU A 84 -3.51 -15.96 14.10
CA GLU A 84 -2.23 -15.29 13.88
C GLU A 84 -1.47 -15.88 12.69
N GLN A 85 -1.56 -17.19 12.46
CA GLN A 85 -0.96 -17.82 11.29
C GLN A 85 -1.70 -17.45 10.00
N ILE A 86 -3.03 -17.47 10.01
CA ILE A 86 -3.86 -17.03 8.87
C ILE A 86 -3.54 -15.58 8.52
N ALA A 87 -3.49 -14.68 9.51
CA ALA A 87 -3.17 -13.28 9.30
C ALA A 87 -1.76 -13.10 8.70
N ARG A 88 -0.77 -13.87 9.16
CA ARG A 88 0.59 -13.88 8.58
C ARG A 88 0.61 -14.37 7.14
N ASP A 89 -0.11 -15.45 6.84
CA ASP A 89 -0.16 -16.04 5.50
C ASP A 89 -0.91 -15.11 4.53
N LEU A 90 -1.96 -14.42 4.98
CA LEU A 90 -2.64 -13.38 4.20
C LEU A 90 -1.72 -12.16 3.97
N ALA A 91 -0.98 -11.72 4.99
CA ALA A 91 -0.07 -10.58 4.85
C ALA A 91 1.09 -10.90 3.89
N ARG A 92 1.81 -12.00 4.13
CA ARG A 92 3.10 -12.29 3.48
C ARG A 92 2.98 -13.21 2.28
N GLY A 93 1.86 -13.90 2.16
CA GLY A 93 1.66 -14.95 1.18
C GLY A 93 2.21 -16.29 1.66
N THR A 94 1.91 -17.30 0.87
CA THR A 94 2.40 -18.67 1.01
C THR A 94 3.27 -19.01 -0.22
N THR A 95 3.69 -20.27 -0.33
CA THR A 95 4.41 -20.73 -1.52
C THR A 95 3.58 -20.69 -2.81
N THR A 96 2.25 -20.62 -2.71
CA THR A 96 1.33 -20.69 -3.85
C THR A 96 0.42 -19.47 -3.99
N ILE A 97 0.23 -18.70 -2.92
CA ILE A 97 -0.67 -17.55 -2.89
C ILE A 97 0.15 -16.30 -2.54
N ALA A 98 0.05 -15.25 -3.35
CA ALA A 98 0.68 -13.97 -3.05
C ALA A 98 0.05 -13.31 -1.82
N GLY A 99 0.88 -12.65 -1.01
CA GLY A 99 0.42 -11.87 0.14
C GLY A 99 -0.18 -10.51 -0.24
N TYR A 100 -0.88 -9.91 0.72
CA TYR A 100 -1.40 -8.55 0.62
C TYR A 100 -0.32 -7.49 0.84
N ASP A 101 0.73 -7.79 1.60
CA ASP A 101 1.80 -6.83 1.83
C ASP A 101 2.54 -6.57 0.51
N GLN A 102 2.58 -5.30 0.14
CA GLN A 102 3.23 -4.85 -1.09
C GLN A 102 4.17 -3.73 -0.76
N HIS A 103 5.40 -3.80 -1.26
CA HIS A 103 6.35 -2.72 -1.16
C HIS A 103 6.04 -1.58 -2.14
N MET A 104 6.31 -0.34 -1.70
CA MET A 104 6.21 0.84 -2.56
C MET A 104 7.14 0.72 -3.76
N VAL A 105 6.62 1.02 -4.94
CA VAL A 105 7.39 1.42 -6.12
C VAL A 105 6.89 2.82 -6.47
N LEU A 106 7.76 3.81 -6.42
CA LEU A 106 7.39 5.21 -6.63
C LEU A 106 6.95 5.46 -8.08
N ASP A 107 6.16 6.52 -8.25
CA ASP A 107 5.73 6.97 -9.57
C ASP A 107 6.90 7.58 -10.34
N LYS A 108 6.82 7.55 -11.67
CA LYS A 108 7.84 8.08 -12.56
C LYS A 108 7.23 8.97 -13.64
N LEU A 109 8.04 9.80 -14.29
CA LEU A 109 7.68 10.46 -15.55
C LEU A 109 8.25 9.70 -16.75
N ASP A 110 7.44 9.53 -17.79
CA ASP A 110 7.94 9.13 -19.10
C ASP A 110 8.63 10.30 -19.83
N ASP A 111 9.18 10.02 -21.01
CA ASP A 111 9.90 11.01 -21.83
C ASP A 111 9.00 12.18 -22.30
N GLN A 112 7.68 12.08 -22.13
CA GLN A 112 6.69 13.12 -22.46
C GLN A 112 6.19 13.86 -21.21
N GLY A 113 6.77 13.59 -20.03
CA GLY A 113 6.34 14.16 -18.76
C GLY A 113 5.04 13.59 -18.21
N LYS A 114 4.55 12.46 -18.75
CA LYS A 114 3.35 11.79 -18.25
C LYS A 114 3.70 10.81 -17.12
N ILE A 115 2.85 10.79 -16.11
CA ILE A 115 3.02 9.90 -14.95
C ILE A 115 2.83 8.43 -15.35
N ILE A 116 3.86 7.64 -15.12
CA ILE A 116 3.81 6.18 -15.01
C ILE A 116 3.60 5.84 -13.55
N LYS A 117 2.46 5.22 -13.24
CA LYS A 117 2.14 4.80 -11.87
C LYS A 117 2.97 3.60 -11.45
N GLY A 118 3.59 3.71 -10.29
CA GLY A 118 4.23 2.60 -9.60
C GLY A 118 3.21 1.77 -8.81
N ARG A 119 3.63 1.23 -7.67
CA ARG A 119 2.81 0.39 -6.79
C ARG A 119 2.71 1.01 -5.42
N SER A 120 1.50 1.06 -4.87
CA SER A 120 1.28 1.54 -3.51
C SER A 120 1.90 0.59 -2.48
N HIS A 121 2.33 1.13 -1.35
CA HIS A 121 2.69 0.31 -0.20
C HIS A 121 1.41 -0.15 0.49
N ILE A 122 1.24 -1.45 0.60
CA ILE A 122 0.08 -2.08 1.24
C ILE A 122 0.59 -2.86 2.43
N ILE A 123 -0.01 -2.67 3.60
CA ILE A 123 0.28 -3.44 4.82
C ILE A 123 -1.03 -3.93 5.42
N LEU A 124 -1.15 -5.25 5.57
CA LEU A 124 -2.19 -5.85 6.39
C LEU A 124 -1.83 -5.74 7.86
N LYS A 125 -2.70 -5.12 8.67
CA LYS A 125 -2.52 -5.01 10.12
C LYS A 125 -2.86 -6.35 10.78
N GLU A 126 -1.92 -7.31 10.73
CA GLU A 126 -2.10 -8.70 11.20
C GLU A 126 -2.79 -8.77 12.58
N ARG A 127 -2.31 -7.99 13.56
CA ARG A 127 -2.87 -7.98 14.92
C ARG A 127 -4.32 -7.48 14.96
N GLU A 128 -4.63 -6.41 14.24
CA GLU A 128 -5.98 -5.84 14.19
C GLU A 128 -6.96 -6.79 13.51
N LEU A 129 -6.50 -7.55 12.50
CA LEU A 129 -7.29 -8.58 11.84
C LEU A 129 -7.64 -9.70 12.82
N VAL A 130 -6.65 -10.21 13.57
CA VAL A 130 -6.87 -11.26 14.58
C VAL A 130 -7.86 -10.78 15.65
N GLU A 131 -7.68 -9.57 16.18
CA GLU A 131 -8.59 -8.98 17.17
C GLU A 131 -10.02 -8.86 16.64
N SER A 132 -10.18 -8.46 15.37
CA SER A 132 -11.48 -8.32 14.71
C SER A 132 -12.17 -9.67 14.50
N ILE A 133 -11.44 -10.70 14.07
CA ILE A 133 -11.98 -12.07 13.92
C ILE A 133 -12.40 -12.64 15.27
N LEU A 134 -11.58 -12.47 16.31
CA LEU A 134 -11.90 -12.92 17.67
C LEU A 134 -13.17 -12.26 18.21
N ALA A 135 -13.39 -10.98 17.92
CA ALA A 135 -14.55 -10.23 18.40
C ALA A 135 -15.88 -10.79 17.87
N VAL A 136 -15.89 -11.34 16.65
CA VAL A 136 -17.09 -11.89 16.01
C VAL A 136 -17.16 -13.42 16.03
N SER A 137 -16.13 -14.11 16.54
CA SER A 137 -16.05 -15.58 16.51
C SER A 137 -17.21 -16.31 17.20
N ALA A 138 -17.83 -15.68 18.21
CA ALA A 138 -18.98 -16.26 18.92
C ALA A 138 -20.29 -16.17 18.12
N THR A 139 -20.45 -15.15 17.28
CA THR A 139 -21.70 -14.85 16.56
C THR A 139 -21.60 -15.10 15.06
N GLY A 140 -20.39 -15.22 14.52
CA GLY A 140 -20.13 -15.13 13.09
C GLY A 140 -20.28 -13.69 12.59
N GLY A 141 -20.07 -13.51 11.28
CA GLY A 141 -20.20 -12.24 10.59
C GLY A 141 -19.09 -11.99 9.59
N GLN A 142 -19.01 -10.75 9.11
CA GLN A 142 -17.98 -10.30 8.19
C GLN A 142 -16.93 -9.45 8.91
N VAL A 143 -15.67 -9.66 8.57
CA VAL A 143 -14.53 -8.85 9.02
C VAL A 143 -13.82 -8.32 7.78
N GLU A 144 -13.87 -7.01 7.59
CA GLU A 144 -13.04 -6.35 6.59
C GLU A 144 -11.57 -6.37 7.04
N MET A 145 -10.67 -6.69 6.11
CA MET A 145 -9.24 -6.68 6.41
C MET A 145 -8.76 -5.25 6.73
N PRO A 146 -8.07 -5.03 7.86
CA PRO A 146 -7.51 -3.75 8.21
C PRO A 146 -6.23 -3.49 7.40
N ILE A 147 -6.41 -2.94 6.20
CA ILE A 147 -5.33 -2.67 5.25
C ILE A 147 -4.95 -1.19 5.27
N LEU A 148 -3.65 -0.91 5.40
CA LEU A 148 -3.10 0.43 5.23
C LEU A 148 -2.50 0.57 3.83
N ILE A 149 -3.02 1.51 3.03
CA ILE A 149 -2.50 1.83 1.69
C ILE A 149 -1.80 3.19 1.74
N THR A 150 -0.49 3.21 1.46
CA THR A 150 0.30 4.43 1.30
C THR A 150 0.64 4.60 -0.18
N LYS A 151 0.41 5.79 -0.74
CA LYS A 151 0.70 6.16 -2.12
C LYS A 151 1.82 7.20 -2.17
N SER A 152 2.46 7.36 -3.33
CA SER A 152 3.42 8.45 -3.58
C SER A 152 2.82 9.82 -3.24
N SER A 153 3.57 10.63 -2.51
CA SER A 153 3.08 11.83 -1.81
C SER A 153 3.50 13.13 -2.52
N TYR A 154 2.78 13.49 -3.58
CA TYR A 154 3.05 14.72 -4.35
C TYR A 154 1.77 15.33 -4.93
N SER A 155 1.79 16.64 -5.24
CA SER A 155 0.70 17.31 -5.94
C SER A 155 0.83 17.13 -7.45
N LEU A 156 -0.27 16.85 -8.15
CA LEU A 156 -0.29 16.81 -9.61
C LEU A 156 0.07 18.17 -10.23
N GLU A 157 -0.16 19.26 -9.51
CA GLU A 157 0.19 20.62 -9.95
C GLU A 157 1.70 20.87 -9.96
N ASP A 158 2.48 20.07 -9.23
CA ASP A 158 3.95 20.23 -9.17
C ASP A 158 4.64 19.59 -10.37
N ILE A 159 4.01 18.59 -11.00
CA ILE A 159 4.63 17.75 -12.04
C ILE A 159 5.23 18.55 -13.20
N PRO A 160 4.56 19.56 -13.78
CA PRO A 160 5.13 20.33 -14.89
C PRO A 160 6.40 21.12 -14.53
N TYR A 161 6.68 21.29 -13.24
CA TYR A 161 7.74 22.16 -12.72
C TYR A 161 8.87 21.38 -12.05
N LEU A 162 8.73 20.06 -11.85
CA LEU A 162 9.76 19.26 -11.15
C LEU A 162 11.12 19.24 -11.85
N GLU A 163 11.17 19.61 -13.14
CA GLU A 163 12.41 19.71 -13.90
C GLU A 163 13.04 21.12 -13.87
N ASP A 164 12.38 22.13 -13.29
CA ASP A 164 12.80 23.54 -13.40
C ASP A 164 14.23 23.78 -12.88
N VAL A 165 14.55 23.26 -11.70
CA VAL A 165 15.80 23.59 -11.00
C VAL A 165 16.53 22.34 -10.53
N VAL A 166 17.84 22.28 -10.79
CA VAL A 166 18.76 21.32 -10.19
C VAL A 166 19.19 21.82 -8.81
N VAL A 167 18.90 21.04 -7.76
CA VAL A 167 19.28 21.38 -6.38
C VAL A 167 20.48 20.61 -5.87
N ALA A 168 20.75 19.44 -6.44
CA ALA A 168 21.94 18.65 -6.17
C ALA A 168 22.33 17.84 -7.41
N THR A 169 23.61 17.53 -7.53
CA THR A 169 24.12 16.70 -8.63
C THR A 169 25.36 15.93 -8.21
N TYR A 170 25.56 14.76 -8.79
CA TYR A 170 26.80 14.01 -8.65
C TYR A 170 27.07 13.17 -9.89
N THR A 171 28.34 13.14 -10.31
CA THR A 171 28.80 12.40 -11.49
C THR A 171 29.85 11.38 -11.09
N THR A 172 29.75 10.16 -11.64
CA THR A 172 30.82 9.16 -11.60
C THR A 172 31.22 8.77 -13.02
N TYR A 173 32.45 8.26 -13.17
CA TYR A 173 33.02 7.89 -14.46
C TYR A 173 33.30 6.39 -14.52
N PHE A 174 33.32 5.83 -15.72
CA PHE A 174 33.62 4.43 -15.97
C PHE A 174 34.31 4.24 -17.32
N ASN A 175 34.98 3.10 -17.49
CA ASN A 175 35.68 2.78 -18.72
C ASN A 175 34.67 2.36 -19.80
N HIS A 176 34.57 3.13 -20.90
CA HIS A 176 33.66 2.86 -22.01
C HIS A 176 33.87 1.47 -22.65
N ALA A 177 35.08 0.90 -22.55
CA ALA A 177 35.41 -0.41 -23.12
C ALA A 177 34.77 -1.60 -22.37
N ASP A 178 34.29 -1.41 -21.14
CA ASP A 178 33.69 -2.47 -20.31
C ASP A 178 32.20 -2.69 -20.65
N VAL A 179 31.93 -3.17 -21.87
CA VAL A 179 30.58 -3.22 -22.48
C VAL A 179 29.51 -3.83 -21.57
N GLY A 180 29.76 -4.99 -20.95
CA GLY A 180 28.78 -5.65 -20.07
C GLY A 180 28.48 -4.85 -18.81
N ARG A 181 29.52 -4.27 -18.20
CA ARG A 181 29.38 -3.40 -17.02
C ARG A 181 28.60 -2.14 -17.35
N ASN A 182 28.91 -1.51 -18.47
CA ASN A 182 28.29 -0.28 -18.92
C ASN A 182 26.82 -0.51 -19.25
N LYS A 183 26.48 -1.66 -19.84
CA LYS A 183 25.09 -2.06 -20.03
C LYS A 183 24.31 -2.17 -18.72
N ASN A 184 24.93 -2.72 -17.67
CA ASN A 184 24.30 -2.82 -16.35
C ASN A 184 24.08 -1.43 -15.70
N ILE A 185 25.02 -0.51 -15.88
CA ILE A 185 24.90 0.87 -15.42
C ILE A 185 23.78 1.58 -16.18
N GLU A 186 23.74 1.47 -17.52
CA GLU A 186 22.68 2.03 -18.36
C GLU A 186 21.30 1.56 -17.91
N LEU A 187 21.11 0.25 -17.73
CA LEU A 187 19.83 -0.34 -17.32
C LEU A 187 19.39 0.14 -15.95
N SER A 188 20.30 0.14 -14.97
CA SER A 188 19.99 0.60 -13.61
C SER A 188 19.77 2.12 -13.54
N ALA A 189 20.49 2.91 -14.33
CA ALA A 189 20.29 4.35 -14.46
C ALA A 189 18.91 4.65 -15.06
N LYS A 190 18.53 3.98 -16.15
CA LYS A 190 17.20 4.11 -16.76
C LYS A 190 16.08 3.72 -15.78
N ALA A 191 16.31 2.71 -14.95
CA ALA A 191 15.34 2.29 -13.95
C ALA A 191 15.10 3.35 -12.87
N ILE A 192 16.08 4.19 -12.52
CA ILE A 192 15.91 5.28 -11.54
C ILE A 192 15.66 6.66 -12.19
N ASP A 193 15.81 6.80 -13.50
CA ASP A 193 15.57 8.06 -14.22
C ASP A 193 14.10 8.49 -14.10
N ASN A 194 13.85 9.79 -13.90
CA ASN A 194 12.54 10.40 -13.74
C ASN A 194 11.68 9.83 -12.59
N VAL A 195 12.28 9.29 -11.52
CA VAL A 195 11.50 8.87 -10.33
C VAL A 195 11.06 10.10 -9.54
N ILE A 196 9.77 10.19 -9.22
CA ILE A 196 9.21 11.23 -8.36
C ILE A 196 9.30 10.75 -6.91
N VAL A 197 10.01 11.50 -6.07
CA VAL A 197 10.08 11.25 -4.63
C VAL A 197 9.31 12.35 -3.92
N GLY A 198 8.09 12.04 -3.52
CA GLY A 198 7.20 12.93 -2.79
C GLY A 198 7.66 13.22 -1.36
N SER A 199 7.05 14.22 -0.72
CA SER A 199 7.38 14.55 0.67
C SER A 199 6.94 13.41 1.60
N GLY A 200 7.88 12.88 2.39
CA GLY A 200 7.66 11.74 3.29
C GLY A 200 7.79 10.37 2.62
N ASP A 201 7.93 10.31 1.29
CA ASP A 201 8.07 9.05 0.56
C ASP A 201 9.37 8.33 0.91
N TYR A 202 9.30 7.00 0.89
CA TYR A 202 10.47 6.14 1.00
C TYR A 202 10.92 5.67 -0.39
N PHE A 203 12.17 5.94 -0.72
CA PHE A 203 12.83 5.37 -1.88
C PHE A 203 13.55 4.08 -1.47
N SER A 204 13.49 3.07 -2.35
CA SER A 204 14.29 1.84 -2.28
C SER A 204 14.90 1.59 -3.65
N PHE A 205 16.22 1.48 -3.70
CA PHE A 205 16.92 1.22 -4.95
C PHE A 205 16.52 -0.15 -5.52
N ASN A 206 16.42 -1.17 -4.67
CA ASN A 206 16.02 -2.52 -5.08
C ASN A 206 14.58 -2.58 -5.62
N HIS A 207 13.62 -1.86 -5.01
CA HIS A 207 12.23 -1.87 -5.51
C HIS A 207 12.07 -1.17 -6.86
N ILE A 208 12.87 -0.12 -7.11
CA ILE A 208 12.84 0.62 -8.38
C ILE A 208 13.60 -0.12 -9.49
N VAL A 209 14.77 -0.67 -9.17
CA VAL A 209 15.66 -1.32 -10.17
C VAL A 209 15.26 -2.76 -10.47
N GLY A 210 14.73 -3.49 -9.48
CA GLY A 210 14.30 -4.87 -9.63
C GLY A 210 15.44 -5.90 -9.72
N PRO A 211 15.10 -7.17 -10.08
CA PRO A 211 16.03 -8.28 -10.21
C PRO A 211 17.13 -8.03 -11.24
N ARG A 212 18.32 -8.59 -10.99
CA ARG A 212 19.55 -8.33 -11.75
C ARG A 212 20.03 -9.60 -12.43
N ASP A 213 19.20 -10.09 -13.33
CA ASP A 213 19.39 -11.34 -14.05
C ASP A 213 19.40 -11.13 -15.57
N GLU A 214 19.77 -12.18 -16.31
CA GLU A 214 19.82 -12.16 -17.77
C GLU A 214 18.44 -11.89 -18.40
N ALA A 215 17.35 -12.33 -17.77
CA ALA A 215 15.99 -12.11 -18.27
C ALA A 215 15.61 -10.63 -18.29
N ASN A 216 16.17 -9.83 -17.37
CA ASN A 216 16.04 -8.38 -17.35
C ASN A 216 17.15 -7.67 -18.16
N GLY A 217 17.97 -8.41 -18.91
CA GLY A 217 18.98 -7.89 -19.84
C GLY A 217 20.32 -7.53 -19.20
N TYR A 218 20.49 -7.79 -17.90
CA TYR A 218 21.78 -7.59 -17.23
C TYR A 218 22.82 -8.57 -17.75
N GLN A 219 24.06 -8.09 -17.83
CA GLN A 219 25.18 -8.77 -18.46
C GLN A 219 26.22 -9.21 -17.43
N PRO A 220 27.00 -10.27 -17.72
CA PRO A 220 28.17 -10.61 -16.95
C PRO A 220 29.19 -9.47 -16.92
N ALA A 221 29.63 -9.10 -15.73
CA ALA A 221 30.66 -8.08 -15.51
C ALA A 221 31.43 -8.39 -14.20
N PRO A 222 32.64 -7.83 -14.01
CA PRO A 222 33.32 -7.93 -12.73
C PRO A 222 32.51 -7.30 -11.60
N GLU A 223 32.36 -8.03 -10.50
CA GLU A 223 31.70 -7.60 -9.27
C GLU A 223 32.54 -7.94 -8.05
N ILE A 224 32.25 -7.31 -6.90
CA ILE A 224 32.98 -7.54 -5.66
C ILE A 224 32.12 -8.39 -4.73
N ILE A 225 32.50 -9.66 -4.54
CA ILE A 225 31.89 -10.57 -3.56
C ILE A 225 32.93 -10.94 -2.52
N ASN A 226 32.60 -10.81 -1.23
CA ASN A 226 33.47 -11.21 -0.12
C ASN A 226 34.92 -10.69 -0.26
N LYS A 227 35.06 -9.42 -0.66
CA LYS A 227 36.35 -8.74 -0.90
C LYS A 227 37.17 -9.33 -2.05
N LYS A 228 36.56 -10.05 -2.99
CA LYS A 228 37.20 -10.57 -4.20
C LYS A 228 36.46 -10.09 -5.43
N ILE A 229 37.22 -9.77 -6.47
CA ILE A 229 36.66 -9.52 -7.80
C ILE A 229 36.35 -10.86 -8.45
N VAL A 230 35.09 -11.07 -8.80
CA VAL A 230 34.60 -12.26 -9.50
C VAL A 230 33.72 -11.82 -10.67
N MET A 231 33.53 -12.69 -11.65
CA MET A 231 32.53 -12.45 -12.70
C MET A 231 31.15 -12.85 -12.19
N GLY A 232 30.18 -11.95 -12.33
CA GLY A 232 28.78 -12.20 -12.03
C GLY A 232 27.86 -11.32 -12.87
N ILE A 233 26.55 -11.50 -12.73
CA ILE A 233 25.56 -10.73 -13.49
C ILE A 233 25.25 -9.44 -12.72
N GLY A 234 25.27 -8.29 -13.41
CA GLY A 234 24.93 -7.01 -12.78
C GLY A 234 26.12 -6.25 -12.17
N GLY A 235 27.36 -6.68 -12.43
CA GLY A 235 28.54 -5.88 -12.08
C GLY A 235 28.44 -4.45 -12.64
N GLY A 236 28.69 -3.45 -11.80
CA GLY A 236 28.53 -2.01 -12.12
C GLY A 236 27.34 -1.33 -11.43
N ILE A 237 26.31 -2.06 -10.99
CA ILE A 237 25.08 -1.47 -10.41
C ILE A 237 25.34 -0.68 -9.11
N CYS A 238 26.31 -1.11 -8.30
CA CYS A 238 26.72 -0.36 -7.11
C CYS A 238 27.25 1.05 -7.43
N GLN A 239 27.75 1.28 -8.66
CA GLN A 239 28.13 2.63 -9.09
C GLN A 239 26.88 3.52 -9.26
N THR A 240 25.80 2.99 -9.82
CA THR A 240 24.53 3.72 -9.95
C THR A 240 23.96 4.10 -8.58
N SER A 241 23.88 3.16 -7.63
CA SER A 241 23.40 3.44 -6.28
C SER A 241 24.33 4.41 -5.52
N SER A 242 25.65 4.30 -5.70
CA SER A 242 26.60 5.23 -5.10
C SER A 242 26.51 6.64 -5.71
N THR A 243 26.30 6.76 -7.02
CA THR A 243 26.10 8.05 -7.68
C THR A 243 24.83 8.71 -7.16
N LEU A 244 23.73 7.96 -7.07
CA LEU A 244 22.47 8.43 -6.49
C LEU A 244 22.66 8.86 -5.03
N PHE A 245 23.31 8.04 -4.20
CA PHE A 245 23.60 8.37 -2.81
C PHE A 245 24.30 9.73 -2.68
N ASN A 246 25.37 9.96 -3.44
CA ASN A 246 26.09 11.22 -3.36
C ASN A 246 25.30 12.43 -3.86
N ALA A 247 24.36 12.24 -4.79
CA ALA A 247 23.45 13.31 -5.21
C ALA A 247 22.40 13.62 -4.11
N VAL A 248 21.77 12.60 -3.51
CA VAL A 248 20.73 12.82 -2.48
C VAL A 248 21.29 13.24 -1.12
N ASP A 249 22.55 12.94 -0.81
CA ASP A 249 23.20 13.35 0.45
C ASP A 249 23.44 14.87 0.54
N GLN A 250 23.18 15.61 -0.54
CA GLN A 250 23.27 17.08 -0.59
C GLN A 250 21.93 17.78 -0.28
N ILE A 251 20.85 17.01 -0.04
CA ILE A 251 19.51 17.53 0.25
C ILE A 251 18.95 16.91 1.54
N PRO A 252 17.90 17.49 2.15
CA PRO A 252 17.32 16.94 3.37
C PRO A 252 16.63 15.58 3.14
N VAL A 253 17.35 14.50 3.40
CA VAL A 253 16.85 13.12 3.40
C VAL A 253 17.29 12.39 4.66
N LYS A 254 16.50 11.41 5.08
CA LYS A 254 16.88 10.48 6.15
C LYS A 254 17.26 9.14 5.54
N PHE A 255 18.52 8.75 5.69
CA PHE A 255 18.95 7.40 5.30
C PHE A 255 18.30 6.34 6.20
N VAL A 256 17.61 5.39 5.58
CA VAL A 256 16.96 4.25 6.23
C VAL A 256 17.87 3.03 6.18
N GLU A 257 18.55 2.85 5.06
CA GLU A 257 19.50 1.77 4.85
C GLU A 257 20.61 2.24 3.91
N ARG A 258 21.86 2.03 4.33
CA ARG A 258 23.04 2.25 3.50
C ARG A 258 24.15 1.34 4.00
N HIS A 259 24.76 0.62 3.08
CA HIS A 259 25.95 -0.19 3.31
C HIS A 259 27.11 0.33 2.49
N HIS A 260 28.33 0.07 2.92
CA HIS A 260 29.53 0.42 2.18
C HIS A 260 30.42 -0.81 2.00
N HIS A 261 31.20 -0.82 0.92
CA HIS A 261 32.20 -1.82 0.67
C HIS A 261 33.33 -1.71 1.71
N SER A 262 33.95 -2.84 2.04
CA SER A 262 35.18 -2.84 2.83
C SER A 262 36.43 -2.49 2.01
N LEU A 263 36.32 -2.48 0.68
CA LEU A 263 37.40 -2.19 -0.25
C LEU A 263 37.16 -0.84 -0.92
N ASP A 264 38.24 -0.19 -1.34
CA ASP A 264 38.14 0.93 -2.27
C ASP A 264 37.67 0.43 -3.64
N ILE A 265 36.67 1.11 -4.20
CA ILE A 265 35.98 0.75 -5.44
C ILE A 265 36.31 1.71 -6.60
N GLY A 266 37.06 2.80 -6.32
CA GLY A 266 37.70 3.64 -7.33
C GLY A 266 36.79 4.61 -8.11
N TYR A 267 35.46 4.51 -8.02
CA TYR A 267 34.52 5.42 -8.69
C TYR A 267 33.88 6.47 -7.76
N VAL A 268 34.07 6.36 -6.45
CA VAL A 268 33.70 7.34 -5.42
C VAL A 268 34.74 7.35 -4.30
N PRO A 269 34.88 8.45 -3.52
CA PRO A 269 35.74 8.47 -2.35
C PRO A 269 35.38 7.40 -1.31
N GLN A 270 36.33 7.03 -0.46
CA GLN A 270 36.11 6.02 0.58
C GLN A 270 34.93 6.40 1.49
N GLY A 271 34.01 5.46 1.71
CA GLY A 271 32.82 5.63 2.53
C GLY A 271 31.69 6.43 1.86
N ARG A 272 31.89 6.88 0.61
CA ARG A 272 30.90 7.56 -0.22
C ARG A 272 30.16 6.62 -1.16
N ASP A 273 30.16 5.34 -0.86
CA ASP A 273 29.46 4.34 -1.63
C ASP A 273 28.17 3.87 -0.94
N ALA A 274 27.31 3.26 -1.75
CA ALA A 274 26.06 2.65 -1.32
C ALA A 274 25.95 1.26 -1.96
N THR A 275 26.40 0.23 -1.25
CA THR A 275 26.36 -1.16 -1.72
C THR A 275 24.93 -1.67 -1.78
N VAL A 276 24.58 -2.32 -2.90
CA VAL A 276 23.28 -2.97 -3.10
C VAL A 276 23.47 -4.38 -3.61
N SER A 277 22.58 -5.28 -3.18
CA SER A 277 22.46 -6.64 -3.67
C SER A 277 20.98 -7.04 -3.60
N TYR A 278 20.46 -7.58 -4.71
CA TYR A 278 19.01 -7.83 -4.81
C TYR A 278 18.59 -8.84 -3.74
N ASP A 279 17.43 -8.63 -3.13
CA ASP A 279 16.89 -9.39 -2.00
C ASP A 279 17.75 -9.44 -0.72
N SER A 280 18.81 -8.62 -0.59
CA SER A 280 19.64 -8.63 0.64
C SER A 280 20.10 -7.26 1.14
N LEU A 281 20.82 -6.48 0.33
CA LEU A 281 21.35 -5.16 0.71
C LEU A 281 20.68 -4.09 -0.15
N ASP A 282 20.18 -3.03 0.47
CA ASP A 282 19.50 -1.96 -0.25
C ASP A 282 20.08 -0.59 0.08
N PHE A 283 19.84 0.36 -0.82
CA PHE A 283 20.01 1.78 -0.55
C PHE A 283 18.64 2.42 -0.44
N ARG A 284 18.30 2.85 0.78
CA ARG A 284 16.97 3.37 1.12
C ARG A 284 17.08 4.69 1.86
N PHE A 285 16.21 5.61 1.49
CA PHE A 285 16.08 6.88 2.18
C PHE A 285 14.63 7.33 2.21
N GLN A 286 14.32 8.22 3.15
CA GLN A 286 13.06 8.92 3.22
C GLN A 286 13.29 10.37 2.79
N ASN A 287 12.43 10.90 1.94
CA ASN A 287 12.39 12.32 1.65
C ASN A 287 11.83 13.07 2.87
N THR A 288 12.66 13.87 3.53
CA THR A 288 12.31 14.67 4.71
C THR A 288 12.34 16.17 4.44
N SER A 289 12.53 16.60 3.19
CA SER A 289 12.68 18.02 2.83
C SER A 289 11.38 18.83 2.90
N GLY A 290 10.23 18.16 2.92
CA GLY A 290 8.93 18.82 2.81
C GLY A 290 8.52 19.18 1.37
N ALA A 291 9.35 18.85 0.36
CA ALA A 291 9.07 19.08 -1.05
C ALA A 291 9.24 17.82 -1.91
N PRO A 292 8.42 17.62 -2.95
CA PRO A 292 8.69 16.61 -3.95
C PRO A 292 9.93 16.97 -4.78
N PHE A 293 10.67 15.95 -5.20
CA PHE A 293 11.76 16.11 -6.15
C PHE A 293 11.77 14.97 -7.18
N LEU A 294 12.42 15.22 -8.31
CA LEU A 294 12.65 14.26 -9.38
C LEU A 294 14.10 13.79 -9.31
N ILE A 295 14.31 12.48 -9.36
CA ILE A 295 15.62 11.89 -9.63
C ILE A 295 15.79 11.84 -11.14
N LYS A 296 16.73 12.60 -11.69
CA LYS A 296 17.08 12.56 -13.11
C LYS A 296 18.41 11.83 -13.26
N ALA A 297 18.44 10.77 -14.07
CA ALA A 297 19.64 9.98 -14.34
C ALA A 297 20.06 10.13 -15.80
N ILE A 298 21.26 10.63 -16.00
CA ILE A 298 21.83 10.94 -17.30
C ILE A 298 23.02 9.99 -17.50
N TYR A 299 22.83 9.01 -18.37
CA TYR A 299 23.86 8.05 -18.76
C TYR A 299 24.50 8.47 -20.08
N GLU A 300 25.83 8.55 -20.09
CA GLU A 300 26.65 8.89 -21.25
C GLU A 300 27.68 7.79 -21.54
N GLU A 301 28.58 8.01 -22.50
CA GLU A 301 29.53 6.99 -22.97
C GLU A 301 30.49 6.49 -21.87
N ASP A 302 30.93 7.38 -20.99
CA ASP A 302 31.91 7.11 -19.93
C ASP A 302 31.51 7.71 -18.56
N SER A 303 30.28 8.22 -18.45
CA SER A 303 29.81 8.89 -17.24
C SER A 303 28.36 8.59 -16.89
N LEU A 304 28.06 8.64 -15.59
CA LEU A 304 26.70 8.65 -15.06
C LEU A 304 26.56 9.86 -14.16
N THR A 305 25.61 10.74 -14.49
CA THR A 305 25.23 11.89 -13.67
C THR A 305 23.84 11.67 -13.09
N ILE A 306 23.69 11.89 -11.79
CA ILE A 306 22.38 11.97 -11.13
C ILE A 306 22.16 13.42 -10.71
N GLU A 307 21.05 13.99 -11.17
CA GLU A 307 20.55 15.29 -10.71
C GLU A 307 19.32 15.09 -9.84
N ILE A 308 19.24 15.84 -8.76
CA ILE A 308 18.01 16.01 -8.00
C ILE A 308 17.38 17.33 -8.44
N ARG A 309 16.17 17.25 -8.99
CA ARG A 309 15.46 18.40 -9.55
C ARG A 309 14.16 18.66 -8.80
N THR A 310 13.73 19.91 -8.74
CA THR A 310 12.45 20.29 -8.12
C THR A 310 11.90 21.57 -8.77
N ALA A 311 10.67 21.92 -8.40
CA ALA A 311 10.06 23.18 -8.79
C ALA A 311 10.76 24.37 -8.11
N GLU A 312 10.91 25.48 -8.84
CA GLU A 312 11.56 26.71 -8.36
C GLU A 312 10.99 27.17 -6.99
N LYS A 313 9.68 27.03 -6.78
CA LYS A 313 9.01 27.39 -5.52
C LYS A 313 9.52 26.62 -4.29
N TYR A 314 10.16 25.47 -4.47
CA TYR A 314 10.71 24.64 -3.39
C TYR A 314 12.20 24.85 -3.16
N LEU A 315 12.88 25.70 -3.94
CA LEU A 315 14.31 25.93 -3.84
C LEU A 315 14.76 26.33 -2.43
N GLY A 316 13.98 27.20 -1.77
CA GLY A 316 14.29 27.68 -0.42
C GLY A 316 14.33 26.55 0.61
N ILE A 317 13.37 25.63 0.59
CA ILE A 317 13.29 24.53 1.57
C ILE A 317 14.24 23.38 1.26
N MET A 318 14.63 23.20 -0.01
CA MET A 318 15.57 22.16 -0.42
C MET A 318 17.03 22.52 -0.15
N LYS A 319 17.35 23.81 0.00
CA LYS A 319 18.71 24.32 0.29
C LYS A 319 18.87 24.84 1.71
N ASP A 320 17.83 24.75 2.54
CA ASP A 320 17.92 25.20 3.92
C ASP A 320 18.77 24.20 4.74
N GLU A 321 20.00 24.59 5.06
CA GLU A 321 20.94 23.81 5.87
C GLU A 321 20.57 23.78 7.37
N THR A 322 19.41 24.36 7.76
CA THR A 322 18.95 24.38 9.15
C THR A 322 18.13 23.15 9.55
N PHE A 323 18.75 21.96 9.55
CA PHE A 323 18.20 20.77 10.22
C PHE A 323 19.25 19.99 11.00
#